data_AF-A0A4Y2JC93-F1
#
_entry.id   AF-A0A4Y2JC93-F1
#
_cell.length_a   1.000
_cell.length_b   1.000
_cell.length_c   1.000
_cell.angle_alpha   90.00
_cell.angle_beta   90.00
_cell.angle_gamma   90.00
#
_symmetry.space_group_name_H-M   'P 1'
#
loop_
_entity.id
_entity.type
_entity.pdbx_description
1 polymer ?
#
loop_
_entity_poly.entity_id
_entity_poly.type
_entity_poly.pdbx_seq_one_letter_code
_entity_poly.pdbx_strand_id
1 'polypeptide(L)'
;MSGLDLHDNYENCWEYNGTYGTELFTLKTKEVILKHNPAKGSYYDGRYDGWYDKNGKLIKSLLPAEPKTRLRLYKRTYLKYLKRSKAARILWRKYARDPRLAMSCLTAGCKTFPIVKCAQIVPPSETTCKPKEAPCLFDIEDDPCEYYNLAEQYPEVTEQLEASIEKYRHLAKEPGAKPPELAADPKMHGDAWMPWK
;
A
#
# COMPACT_ATOMS: atom_id res chain seq x y z
N MET A 1 0.05 10.58 30.66
CA MET A 1 -0.39 10.79 29.27
C MET A 1 -1.34 9.65 28.98
N SER A 2 -2.65 9.89 28.94
CA SER A 2 -3.64 8.90 28.56
C SER A 2 -4.39 9.47 27.36
N GLY A 3 -4.21 8.85 26.19
CA GLY A 3 -5.07 9.08 25.04
C GLY A 3 -6.10 7.97 25.02
N LEU A 4 -7.38 8.33 25.08
CA LEU A 4 -8.47 7.38 24.88
C LEU A 4 -8.52 7.02 23.39
N ASP A 5 -8.49 5.74 23.05
CA ASP A 5 -8.66 5.30 21.67
C ASP A 5 -10.16 5.19 21.34
N LEU A 6 -10.66 6.18 20.61
CA LEU A 6 -12.06 6.25 20.15
C LEU A 6 -12.42 5.10 19.19
N HIS A 7 -11.44 4.43 18.61
CA HIS A 7 -11.64 3.25 17.76
C HIS A 7 -11.60 1.93 18.56
N ASP A 8 -11.15 1.96 19.81
CA ASP A 8 -11.07 0.80 20.71
C ASP A 8 -11.92 1.01 21.97
N ASN A 9 -13.15 1.48 21.78
CA ASN A 9 -14.16 1.63 22.84
C ASN A 9 -13.67 2.44 24.05
N TYR A 10 -12.87 3.49 23.80
CA TYR A 10 -12.33 4.38 24.83
C TYR A 10 -11.34 3.71 25.80
N GLU A 11 -10.76 2.57 25.42
CA GLU A 11 -9.66 1.99 26.18
C GLU A 11 -8.38 2.80 26.00
N ASN A 12 -7.63 2.95 27.09
CA ASN A 12 -6.37 3.68 27.09
C ASN A 12 -5.28 2.81 26.46
N CYS A 13 -4.69 3.31 25.37
CA CYS A 13 -3.65 2.61 24.63
C CYS A 13 -2.25 2.92 25.15
N TRP A 14 -1.90 2.30 26.27
CA TRP A 14 -0.63 2.55 26.99
C TRP A 14 0.61 1.94 26.32
N GLU A 15 0.43 0.93 25.46
CA GLU A 15 1.53 0.05 24.99
C GLU A 15 2.05 0.39 23.59
N TYR A 16 1.47 1.38 22.91
CA TYR A 16 1.76 1.70 21.51
C TYR A 16 2.89 2.72 21.34
N ASN A 17 4.02 2.50 22.00
CA ASN A 17 5.19 3.38 21.87
C ASN A 17 6.24 2.76 20.94
N GLY A 18 6.86 3.58 20.07
CA GLY A 18 7.95 3.14 19.19
C GLY A 18 7.55 2.29 17.97
N THR A 19 6.26 2.13 17.70
CA THR A 19 5.76 1.43 16.50
C THR A 19 5.13 2.45 15.54
N TYR A 20 5.38 2.36 14.23
CA TYR A 20 4.76 3.28 13.28
C TYR A 20 3.23 3.06 13.29
N GLY A 21 2.47 4.16 13.14
CA GLY A 21 1.01 4.11 13.19
C GLY A 21 0.40 3.19 12.14
N THR A 22 1.07 2.96 11.01
CA THR A 22 0.61 2.07 9.93
C THR A 22 0.57 0.61 10.35
N GLU A 23 1.62 0.11 11.00
CA GLU A 23 1.75 -1.27 11.48
C GLU A 23 0.74 -1.51 12.61
N LEU A 24 0.62 -0.52 13.50
CA LEU A 24 -0.35 -0.51 14.57
C LEU A 24 -1.79 -0.62 14.04
N PHE A 25 -2.14 0.25 13.10
CA PHE A 25 -3.44 0.28 12.47
C PHE A 25 -3.71 -1.02 11.71
N THR A 26 -2.69 -1.59 11.06
CA THR A 26 -2.80 -2.86 10.34
C THR A 26 -3.07 -4.03 11.28
N LEU A 27 -2.35 -4.11 12.39
CA LEU A 27 -2.53 -5.17 13.39
C LEU A 27 -3.90 -5.06 14.05
N LYS A 28 -4.31 -3.85 14.46
CA LYS A 28 -5.62 -3.61 15.05
C LYS A 28 -6.75 -3.87 14.06
N THR A 29 -6.59 -3.46 12.80
CA THR A 29 -7.53 -3.77 11.71
C THR A 29 -7.69 -5.28 11.54
N LYS A 30 -6.59 -6.05 11.55
CA LYS A 30 -6.65 -7.51 11.50
C LYS A 30 -7.40 -8.09 12.69
N GLU A 31 -7.11 -7.62 13.91
CA GLU A 31 -7.77 -8.08 15.12
C GLU A 31 -9.29 -7.83 15.08
N VAL A 32 -9.70 -6.62 14.70
CA VAL A 32 -11.11 -6.25 14.55
C VAL A 32 -11.80 -7.10 13.47
N ILE A 33 -11.16 -7.28 12.31
CA ILE A 33 -11.71 -8.12 11.23
C ILE A 33 -11.88 -9.58 11.68
N LEU A 34 -10.91 -10.12 12.43
CA LEU A 34 -10.93 -11.52 12.88
C LEU A 34 -11.94 -11.74 14.02
N LYS A 35 -12.14 -10.76 14.91
CA LYS A 35 -13.13 -10.80 16.00
C LYS A 35 -14.54 -10.48 15.53
N HIS A 36 -14.70 -9.72 14.44
CA HIS A 36 -16.02 -9.35 13.93
C HIS A 36 -16.70 -10.54 13.25
N ASN A 37 -17.92 -10.86 13.70
CA ASN A 37 -18.78 -11.80 12.98
C ASN A 37 -19.27 -11.09 11.70
N PRO A 38 -18.86 -11.53 10.49
CA PRO A 38 -19.11 -10.82 9.24
C PRO A 38 -20.56 -10.98 8.81
N ALA A 39 -21.49 -10.39 9.55
CA ALA A 39 -22.80 -10.09 9.03
C ALA A 39 -22.64 -8.88 8.08
N LYS A 40 -22.12 -9.16 6.88
CA LYS A 40 -22.29 -8.41 5.63
C LYS A 40 -22.03 -6.90 5.75
N GLY A 41 -20.75 -6.54 5.76
CA GLY A 41 -20.31 -5.15 5.62
C GLY A 41 -20.23 -4.73 4.16
N SER A 42 -20.47 -3.45 3.88
CA SER A 42 -20.66 -2.84 2.55
C SER A 42 -19.65 -3.15 1.44
N TYR A 43 -18.47 -3.69 1.77
CA TYR A 43 -17.47 -4.18 0.82
C TYR A 43 -16.72 -5.37 1.45
N TYR A 44 -17.00 -6.58 0.97
CA TYR A 44 -16.22 -7.78 1.29
C TYR A 44 -15.63 -8.34 -0.02
N ASP A 45 -14.34 -8.64 -0.03
CA ASP A 45 -13.62 -9.18 -1.21
C ASP A 45 -13.77 -8.32 -2.49
N GLY A 46 -13.82 -6.99 -2.34
CA GLY A 46 -13.93 -6.07 -3.47
C GLY A 46 -15.30 -6.07 -4.17
N ARG A 47 -16.33 -6.72 -3.61
CA ARG A 47 -17.71 -6.65 -4.09
C ARG A 47 -18.61 -5.94 -3.08
N TYR A 48 -19.40 -4.99 -3.59
CA TYR A 48 -20.47 -4.35 -2.86
C TYR A 48 -21.62 -5.35 -2.67
N ASP A 49 -21.98 -5.67 -1.43
CA ASP A 49 -22.98 -6.69 -1.09
C ASP A 49 -24.30 -6.09 -0.54
N GLY A 50 -24.41 -4.75 -0.49
CA GLY A 50 -25.64 -4.02 -0.19
C GLY A 50 -25.53 -3.10 1.03
N TRP A 51 -26.59 -2.32 1.28
CA TRP A 51 -26.76 -1.57 2.53
C TRP A 51 -27.52 -2.44 3.53
N TYR A 52 -27.01 -2.58 4.75
CA TYR A 52 -27.63 -3.34 5.82
C TYR A 52 -28.02 -2.41 6.97
N ASP A 53 -29.14 -2.67 7.63
CA ASP A 53 -29.54 -1.91 8.82
C ASP A 53 -28.71 -2.30 10.06
N LYS A 54 -28.94 -1.60 11.17
CA LYS A 54 -28.26 -1.87 12.46
C LYS A 54 -28.46 -3.29 13.02
N ASN A 55 -29.38 -4.07 12.44
CA ASN A 55 -29.65 -5.46 12.80
C ASN A 55 -29.12 -6.45 11.73
N GLY A 56 -28.37 -5.97 10.74
CA GLY A 56 -27.81 -6.79 9.66
C GLY A 56 -28.81 -7.17 8.57
N LYS A 57 -29.97 -6.49 8.46
CA LYS A 57 -30.99 -6.76 7.45
C LYS A 57 -30.80 -5.86 6.22
N LEU A 58 -30.83 -6.46 5.02
CA LEU A 58 -30.64 -5.75 3.76
C LEU A 58 -31.73 -4.69 3.52
N ILE A 59 -31.30 -3.44 3.29
CA ILE A 59 -32.14 -2.29 2.95
C ILE A 59 -32.33 -2.24 1.42
N LYS A 60 -33.38 -2.91 0.93
CA LYS A 60 -33.66 -3.04 -0.51
C LYS A 60 -33.98 -1.71 -1.22
N SER A 61 -34.47 -0.70 -0.50
CA SER A 61 -34.93 0.58 -1.07
C SER A 61 -33.81 1.58 -1.40
N LEU A 62 -32.60 1.36 -0.88
CA LEU A 62 -31.45 2.23 -1.06
C LEU A 62 -30.39 1.65 -2.01
N LEU A 63 -30.67 0.49 -2.64
CA LEU A 63 -29.83 0.00 -3.72
C LEU A 63 -29.79 1.07 -4.81
N PRO A 64 -28.67 1.79 -5.03
CA PRO A 64 -28.54 2.55 -6.25
C PRO A 64 -28.69 1.52 -7.36
N ALA A 65 -29.56 1.76 -8.35
CA ALA A 65 -29.54 0.95 -9.57
C ALA A 65 -28.08 0.92 -10.02
N GLU A 66 -27.40 -0.24 -9.93
CA GLU A 66 -25.98 -0.29 -10.21
C GLU A 66 -25.75 0.41 -11.54
N PRO A 67 -25.01 1.53 -11.58
CA PRO A 67 -24.72 2.12 -12.86
C PRO A 67 -23.60 1.25 -13.43
N LYS A 68 -23.96 0.08 -13.98
CA LYS A 68 -23.08 -0.78 -14.79
C LYS A 68 -22.37 0.05 -15.86
N THR A 69 -23.02 1.12 -16.31
CA THR A 69 -22.51 2.20 -17.15
C THR A 69 -21.33 2.97 -16.54
N ARG A 70 -21.35 3.34 -15.25
CA ARG A 70 -20.26 4.08 -14.59
C ARG A 70 -19.01 3.23 -14.38
N LEU A 71 -19.16 1.96 -14.01
CA LEU A 71 -18.04 1.02 -13.89
C LEU A 71 -17.42 0.71 -15.27
N ARG A 72 -18.26 0.52 -16.30
CA ARG A 72 -17.80 0.37 -17.69
C ARG A 72 -17.07 1.61 -18.19
N LEU A 73 -17.58 2.80 -17.91
CA LEU A 73 -16.96 4.07 -18.29
C LEU A 73 -15.63 4.29 -17.56
N TYR A 74 -15.58 4.05 -16.25
CA TYR A 74 -14.36 4.13 -15.45
C TYR A 74 -13.30 3.14 -15.97
N LYS A 75 -13.67 1.87 -16.17
CA LYS A 75 -12.78 0.86 -16.74
C LYS A 75 -12.28 1.25 -18.13
N ARG A 76 -13.16 1.73 -19.02
CA ARG A 76 -12.78 2.18 -20.38
C ARG A 76 -11.79 3.35 -20.32
N THR A 77 -12.05 4.31 -19.44
CA THR A 77 -11.25 5.53 -19.27
C THR A 77 -9.88 5.20 -18.68
N TYR A 78 -9.85 4.41 -17.60
CA TYR A 78 -8.64 3.89 -16.99
C TYR A 78 -7.80 3.10 -18.00
N LEU A 79 -8.39 2.15 -18.74
CA LEU A 79 -7.68 1.37 -19.76
C LEU A 79 -7.16 2.22 -20.92
N LYS A 80 -7.85 3.31 -21.29
CA LYS A 80 -7.41 4.27 -22.30
C LYS A 80 -6.15 5.01 -21.83
N TYR A 81 -6.14 5.49 -20.59
CA TYR A 81 -4.98 6.19 -20.02
C TYR A 81 -3.82 5.26 -19.71
N LEU A 82 -4.11 4.05 -19.20
CA LEU A 82 -3.10 3.03 -18.96
C LEU A 82 -2.29 2.77 -20.22
N LYS A 83 -2.94 2.52 -21.36
CA LYS A 83 -2.27 2.34 -22.65
C LYS A 83 -1.38 3.50 -23.09
N ARG A 84 -1.74 4.72 -22.70
CA ARG A 84 -1.00 5.95 -23.04
C ARG A 84 0.12 6.26 -22.06
N SER A 85 0.14 5.59 -20.91
CA SER A 85 1.17 5.81 -19.90
C SER A 85 2.54 5.39 -20.41
N LYS A 86 3.58 6.12 -19.99
CA LYS A 86 4.98 5.79 -20.29
C LYS A 86 5.35 4.40 -19.78
N ALA A 87 4.86 4.03 -18.60
CA ALA A 87 5.07 2.72 -17.98
C ALA A 87 4.50 1.59 -18.86
N ALA A 88 3.24 1.68 -19.28
CA ALA A 88 2.63 0.70 -20.19
C ALA A 88 3.40 0.52 -21.49
N ARG A 89 3.89 1.62 -22.07
CA ARG A 89 4.69 1.58 -23.31
C ARG A 89 6.03 0.87 -23.11
N ILE A 90 6.70 1.08 -21.98
CA ILE A 90 7.96 0.40 -21.64
C ILE A 90 7.70 -1.09 -21.41
N LEU A 91 6.69 -1.43 -20.60
CA LEU A 91 6.31 -2.82 -20.32
C LEU A 91 5.97 -3.59 -21.59
N TRP A 92 5.19 -2.98 -22.49
CA TRP A 92 4.82 -3.61 -23.75
C TRP A 92 6.04 -3.82 -24.66
N ARG A 93 6.94 -2.83 -24.77
CA ARG A 93 8.14 -2.91 -25.60
C ARG A 93 9.17 -3.92 -25.10
N LYS A 94 9.42 -3.97 -23.79
CA LYS A 94 10.48 -4.81 -23.21
C LYS A 94 10.03 -6.24 -22.95
N TYR A 95 8.76 -6.44 -22.55
CA TYR A 95 8.27 -7.74 -22.10
C TYR A 95 7.14 -8.32 -22.97
N ALA A 96 6.71 -7.63 -24.03
CA ALA A 96 5.56 -8.02 -24.87
C ALA A 96 4.26 -8.27 -24.08
N ARG A 97 4.12 -7.67 -22.89
CA ARG A 97 2.95 -7.83 -22.01
C ARG A 97 1.95 -6.70 -22.25
N ASP A 98 0.71 -7.01 -22.63
CA ASP A 98 -0.38 -6.03 -22.60
C ASP A 98 -0.69 -5.69 -21.12
N PRO A 99 -0.58 -4.42 -20.68
CA PRO A 99 -0.95 -4.00 -19.33
C PRO A 99 -2.36 -4.40 -18.91
N ARG A 100 -3.25 -4.67 -19.87
CA ARG A 100 -4.62 -5.15 -19.61
C ARG A 100 -4.67 -6.60 -19.14
N LEU A 101 -3.68 -7.43 -19.50
CA LEU A 101 -3.60 -8.81 -19.06
C LEU A 101 -3.32 -8.90 -17.56
N ALA A 102 -2.65 -7.89 -16.98
CA ALA A 102 -2.50 -7.78 -15.52
C ALA A 102 -3.84 -7.56 -14.80
N MET A 103 -4.86 -7.01 -15.47
CA MET A 103 -6.21 -6.83 -14.92
C MET A 103 -7.17 -8.00 -15.19
N SER A 104 -6.83 -8.95 -16.08
CA SER A 104 -7.71 -10.04 -16.47
C SER A 104 -7.21 -11.39 -15.96
N CYS A 105 -7.19 -11.57 -14.65
CA CYS A 105 -6.78 -12.84 -14.04
C CYS A 105 -7.98 -13.69 -13.59
N LEU A 106 -8.97 -13.88 -14.48
CA LEU A 106 -10.10 -14.81 -14.24
C LEU A 106 -10.22 -15.92 -15.30
N THR A 107 -9.34 -15.96 -16.30
CA THR A 107 -9.36 -16.99 -17.34
C THR A 107 -8.28 -18.04 -17.11
N ALA A 108 -8.64 -19.32 -17.23
CA ALA A 108 -7.70 -20.44 -17.18
C ALA A 108 -6.57 -20.24 -18.21
N GLY A 109 -5.31 -20.35 -17.77
CA GLY A 109 -4.12 -20.11 -18.60
C GLY A 109 -3.42 -18.76 -18.36
N CYS A 110 -3.92 -17.89 -17.48
CA CYS A 110 -3.19 -16.71 -17.06
C CYS A 110 -2.00 -17.13 -16.17
N LYS A 111 -0.78 -16.72 -16.53
CA LYS A 111 0.40 -16.90 -15.69
C LYS A 111 0.15 -16.17 -14.36
N THR A 112 -0.06 -16.91 -13.28
CA THR A 112 -0.08 -16.34 -11.93
C THR A 112 1.26 -15.67 -11.70
N PHE A 113 1.28 -14.45 -11.19
CA PHE A 113 2.54 -13.89 -10.70
C PHE A 113 3.03 -14.79 -9.58
N PRO A 114 4.27 -15.32 -9.66
CA PRO A 114 4.79 -16.14 -8.58
C PRO A 114 4.83 -15.27 -7.33
N ILE A 115 4.17 -15.75 -6.27
CA ILE A 115 4.30 -15.14 -4.95
C ILE A 115 5.72 -15.46 -4.49
N VAL A 116 6.57 -14.43 -4.42
CA VAL A 116 7.93 -14.57 -3.88
C VAL A 116 7.82 -14.95 -2.41
N LYS A 117 8.40 -16.09 -2.04
CA LYS A 117 8.48 -16.57 -0.66
C LYS A 117 9.93 -16.46 -0.19
N CYS A 118 10.25 -15.37 0.47
CA CYS A 118 11.57 -15.16 1.07
C CYS A 118 11.73 -16.00 2.33
N ALA A 119 12.97 -16.44 2.60
CA ALA A 119 13.32 -17.10 3.86
C ALA A 119 13.25 -16.09 5.02
N GLN A 120 12.91 -16.56 6.22
CA GLN A 120 12.94 -15.70 7.41
C GLN A 120 14.35 -15.41 7.90
N ILE A 121 15.32 -16.24 7.51
CA ILE A 121 16.72 -16.10 7.90
C ILE A 121 17.41 -15.25 6.84
N VAL A 122 17.78 -14.03 7.23
CA VAL A 122 18.56 -13.09 6.41
C VAL A 122 20.01 -13.58 6.37
N PRO A 123 20.72 -13.49 5.22
CA PRO A 123 22.15 -13.79 5.15
C PRO A 123 23.00 -12.92 6.10
N PRO A 124 24.27 -13.30 6.34
CA PRO A 124 25.19 -12.59 7.24
C PRO A 124 25.29 -11.09 6.94
N SER A 125 25.51 -10.28 7.99
CA SER A 125 25.42 -8.82 7.92
C SER A 125 26.39 -8.13 6.96
N GLU A 126 27.50 -8.79 6.58
CA GLU A 126 28.49 -8.22 5.67
C GLU A 126 27.99 -8.11 4.23
N THR A 127 27.07 -8.98 3.81
CA THR A 127 26.41 -8.91 2.49
C THR A 127 25.11 -8.11 2.50
N THR A 128 24.63 -7.75 3.70
CA THR A 128 23.36 -7.06 3.90
C THR A 128 23.49 -5.57 3.57
N CYS A 129 22.62 -5.10 2.67
CA CYS A 129 22.54 -3.69 2.31
C CYS A 129 22.29 -2.79 3.52
N LYS A 130 23.12 -1.74 3.65
CA LYS A 130 22.95 -0.66 4.61
C LYS A 130 22.77 0.66 3.88
N PRO A 131 21.53 1.04 3.52
CA PRO A 131 21.26 2.14 2.59
C PRO A 131 21.64 3.53 3.15
N LYS A 132 21.92 3.62 4.46
CA LYS A 132 22.41 4.85 5.10
C LYS A 132 23.93 5.00 5.03
N GLU A 133 24.65 3.92 4.79
CA GLU A 133 26.13 3.89 4.75
C GLU A 133 26.64 3.91 3.30
N ALA A 134 26.03 3.13 2.40
CA ALA A 134 26.44 2.97 1.01
C ALA A 134 25.25 2.63 0.09
N PRO A 135 25.36 2.84 -1.24
CA PRO A 135 24.32 2.44 -2.19
C PRO A 135 24.17 0.91 -2.26
N CYS A 136 22.97 0.49 -2.66
CA CYS A 136 22.64 -0.92 -2.80
C CYS A 136 22.13 -1.23 -4.21
N LEU A 137 22.60 -2.33 -4.76
CA LEU A 137 22.25 -2.84 -6.08
C LEU A 137 21.82 -4.30 -5.96
N PHE A 138 20.69 -4.64 -6.55
CA PHE A 138 20.15 -6.00 -6.53
C PHE A 138 19.69 -6.40 -7.93
N ASP A 139 19.88 -7.67 -8.27
CA ASP A 139 19.23 -8.26 -9.43
C ASP A 139 17.90 -8.87 -8.99
N ILE A 140 16.79 -8.23 -9.33
CA ILE A 140 15.46 -8.66 -8.88
C ILE A 140 15.00 -9.95 -9.59
N GLU A 141 15.60 -10.31 -10.73
CA GLU A 141 15.26 -11.56 -11.43
C GLU A 141 15.89 -12.77 -10.72
N ASP A 142 17.12 -12.62 -10.22
CA ASP A 142 17.87 -13.70 -9.54
C ASP A 142 17.75 -13.64 -8.00
N ASP A 143 17.65 -12.45 -7.41
CA ASP A 143 17.53 -12.17 -5.98
C ASP A 143 16.31 -11.28 -5.68
N PRO A 144 15.07 -11.82 -5.78
CA PRO A 144 13.85 -11.08 -5.50
C PRO A 144 13.66 -10.73 -4.01
N CYS A 145 14.55 -11.22 -3.14
CA CYS A 145 14.51 -10.98 -1.70
C CYS A 145 15.56 -9.98 -1.22
N GLU A 146 16.35 -9.41 -2.14
CA GLU A 146 17.32 -8.33 -1.87
C GLU A 146 18.34 -8.71 -0.77
N TYR A 147 18.81 -9.95 -0.83
CA TYR A 147 19.71 -10.55 0.15
C TYR A 147 21.18 -10.21 -0.07
N TYR A 148 21.59 -10.05 -1.33
CA TYR A 148 22.99 -9.88 -1.69
C TYR A 148 23.22 -8.55 -2.40
N ASN A 149 23.86 -7.60 -1.71
CA ASN A 149 24.22 -6.33 -2.33
C ASN A 149 25.31 -6.53 -3.39
N LEU A 150 25.02 -6.13 -4.63
CA LEU A 150 25.90 -6.21 -5.79
C LEU A 150 26.60 -4.87 -6.10
N ALA A 151 26.39 -3.82 -5.30
CA ALA A 151 26.81 -2.46 -5.64
C ALA A 151 28.32 -2.32 -5.85
N GLU A 152 29.13 -3.00 -5.02
CA GLU A 152 30.60 -3.02 -5.14
C GLU A 152 31.08 -3.90 -6.30
N GLN A 153 30.32 -4.91 -6.68
CA GLN A 153 30.68 -5.83 -7.77
C GLN A 153 30.43 -5.19 -9.15
N TYR A 154 29.41 -4.33 -9.27
CA TYR A 154 29.03 -3.67 -10.52
C TYR A 154 28.94 -2.13 -10.35
N PRO A 155 30.07 -1.45 -10.08
CA PRO A 155 30.09 -0.01 -9.82
C PRO A 155 29.57 0.83 -10.99
N GLU A 156 29.81 0.39 -12.23
CA GLU A 156 29.32 1.08 -13.44
C GLU A 156 27.78 1.11 -13.48
N VAL A 157 27.12 -0.01 -13.13
CA VAL A 157 25.66 -0.09 -13.10
C VAL A 157 25.10 0.77 -11.96
N THR A 158 25.74 0.73 -10.79
CA THR A 158 25.41 1.57 -9.65
C THR A 158 25.45 3.05 -10.04
N GLU A 159 26.53 3.51 -10.68
CA GLU A 159 26.69 4.90 -11.13
C GLU A 159 25.61 5.30 -12.16
N GLN A 160 25.30 4.44 -13.13
CA GLN A 160 24.24 4.71 -14.12
C GLN A 160 22.86 4.88 -13.47
N LEU A 161 22.55 4.08 -12.44
CA LEU A 161 21.29 4.16 -11.71
C LEU A 161 21.26 5.39 -10.79
N GLU A 162 22.35 5.72 -10.13
CA GLU A 162 22.47 6.96 -9.34
C GLU A 162 22.31 8.20 -10.20
N ALA A 163 22.95 8.26 -11.37
CA ALA A 163 22.77 9.33 -12.35
C ALA A 163 21.31 9.44 -12.82
N SER A 164 20.62 8.29 -12.93
CA SER A 164 19.19 8.27 -13.26
C SER A 164 18.32 8.81 -12.11
N ILE A 165 18.66 8.54 -10.85
CA ILE A 165 17.98 9.10 -9.69
C ILE A 165 18.18 10.62 -9.64
N GLU A 166 19.41 11.09 -9.80
CA GLU A 166 19.73 12.52 -9.78
C GLU A 166 18.97 13.30 -10.85
N LYS A 167 18.81 12.69 -12.03
CA LYS A 167 17.96 13.24 -13.10
C LYS A 167 16.51 13.48 -12.68
N TYR A 168 15.93 12.69 -11.78
CA TYR A 168 14.56 12.88 -11.29
C TYR A 168 14.49 13.68 -9.98
N ARG A 169 15.60 13.87 -9.28
CA ARG A 169 15.66 14.53 -7.97
C ARG A 169 15.06 15.93 -7.98
N HIS A 170 15.32 16.73 -9.01
CA HIS A 170 14.75 18.07 -9.16
C HIS A 170 13.22 18.11 -9.37
N LEU A 171 12.61 16.97 -9.72
CA LEU A 171 11.15 16.83 -9.82
C LEU A 171 10.50 16.36 -8.52
N ALA A 172 11.32 15.97 -7.53
CA ALA A 172 10.82 15.51 -6.24
C ALA A 172 10.14 16.66 -5.51
N LYS A 173 8.97 16.37 -4.93
CA LYS A 173 8.35 17.31 -3.99
C LYS A 173 9.08 17.21 -2.66
N GLU A 174 9.24 18.37 -2.02
CA GLU A 174 9.73 18.43 -0.64
C GLU A 174 8.89 17.52 0.27
N PRO A 175 9.52 16.82 1.24
CA PRO A 175 8.79 16.06 2.25
C PRO A 175 7.74 16.94 2.92
N GLY A 176 6.48 16.50 2.91
CA GLY A 176 5.38 17.24 3.54
C GLY A 176 5.38 17.18 5.07
N ALA A 177 6.44 16.67 5.68
CA ALA A 177 6.57 16.54 7.13
C ALA A 177 6.70 17.93 7.75
N LYS A 178 5.61 18.39 8.37
CA LYS A 178 5.62 19.59 9.21
C LYS A 178 5.99 19.20 10.64
N PRO A 179 6.67 20.07 11.41
CA PRO A 179 6.85 19.84 12.83
C PRO A 179 5.47 19.70 13.51
N PRO A 180 5.37 18.88 14.58
CA PRO A 180 4.14 18.78 15.36
C PRO A 180 3.71 20.16 15.85
N GLU A 181 2.45 20.52 15.63
CA GLU A 181 1.88 21.75 16.17
C GLU A 181 1.34 21.48 17.58
N LEU A 182 1.72 22.30 18.57
CA LEU A 182 1.21 22.15 19.95
C LEU A 182 -0.32 22.26 20.03
N ALA A 183 -0.93 23.01 19.12
CA ALA A 183 -2.39 23.12 19.02
C ALA A 183 -3.07 21.82 18.56
N ALA A 184 -2.32 20.86 18.00
CA ALA A 184 -2.82 19.53 17.66
C ALA A 184 -2.84 18.57 18.85
N ASP A 185 -2.26 18.96 20.00
CA ASP A 185 -2.18 18.10 21.19
C ASP A 185 -3.60 17.80 21.72
N PRO A 186 -4.00 16.52 21.83
CA PRO A 186 -5.29 16.12 22.39
C PRO A 186 -5.62 16.76 23.75
N LYS A 187 -4.61 17.08 24.57
CA LYS A 187 -4.81 17.78 25.85
C LYS A 187 -5.51 19.14 25.69
N MET A 188 -5.36 19.78 24.53
CA MET A 188 -6.01 21.05 24.21
C MET A 188 -7.46 20.87 23.73
N HIS A 189 -7.91 19.63 23.50
CA HIS A 189 -9.19 19.26 22.89
C HIS A 189 -9.95 18.19 23.70
N GLY A 190 -9.86 18.24 25.03
CA GLY A 190 -10.57 17.30 25.91
C GLY A 190 -10.07 15.86 25.82
N ASP A 191 -8.74 15.70 25.70
CA ASP A 191 -8.02 14.42 25.60
C ASP A 191 -8.39 13.57 24.37
N ALA A 192 -8.93 14.21 23.33
CA ALA A 192 -9.30 13.58 22.06
C ALA A 192 -8.55 14.19 20.88
N TRP A 193 -8.21 13.37 19.88
CA TRP A 193 -7.70 13.86 18.60
C TRP A 193 -8.85 14.50 17.81
N MET A 194 -8.76 15.82 17.58
CA MET A 194 -9.78 16.61 16.91
C MET A 194 -9.16 17.47 15.81
N PRO A 195 -9.88 17.82 14.73
CA PRO A 195 -9.43 18.87 13.84
C PRO A 195 -9.16 20.16 14.62
N TRP A 196 -7.93 20.66 14.55
CA TRP A 196 -7.50 21.87 15.28
C TRP A 196 -7.35 23.10 14.38
N LYS A 197 -7.60 22.95 13.07
CA LYS A 197 -7.56 23.98 12.01
C LYS A 197 -8.59 23.69 10.92
#